data_AF-A0A7H8V2X9-F1
#
_entry.id   AF-A0A7H8V2X9-F1
#
_cell.length_a   1.000
_cell.length_b   1.000
_cell.length_c   1.000
_cell.angle_alpha   90.00
_cell.angle_beta   90.00
_cell.angle_gamma   90.00
#
_symmetry.space_group_name_H-M   'P 1'
#
loop_
_entity.id
_entity.type
_entity.pdbx_description
1 polymer ?
#
loop_
_entity_poly.entity_id
_entity_poly.type
_entity_poly.pdbx_seq_one_letter_code
_entity_poly.pdbx_strand_id
1 'polypeptide(L)'
;MSKKLLPLGSIVYLEGGTVKLMVVGRGAVLEQGGTNVYSDYVGVIYPKGINPEDAAFFNHESIEKVVFKGFEDEEEVRYMEVYEDWEKNLDIEKMKVED
;
A
#
# COMPACT_ATOMS: atom_id res chain seq x y z
N MET A 1 6.19 13.74 8.72
CA MET A 1 6.91 12.96 7.69
C MET A 1 6.24 11.60 7.62
N SER A 2 5.51 11.34 6.54
CA SER A 2 5.00 9.99 6.26
C SER A 2 6.17 9.01 6.25
N LYS A 3 6.00 7.80 6.78
CA LYS A 3 7.05 6.77 6.72
C LYS A 3 7.29 6.44 5.24
N LYS A 4 8.55 6.33 4.80
CA LYS A 4 8.90 5.95 3.42
C LYS A 4 8.14 4.66 3.05
N LEU A 5 7.35 4.71 1.98
CA LEU A 5 6.55 3.56 1.56
C LEU A 5 7.45 2.35 1.24
N LEU A 6 6.89 1.16 1.43
CA LEU A 6 7.56 -0.09 1.09
C LEU A 6 7.58 -0.28 -0.45
N PRO A 7 8.71 -0.75 -1.02
CA PRO A 7 8.79 -1.05 -2.45
C PRO A 7 7.85 -2.18 -2.86
N LEU A 8 7.55 -2.26 -4.16
CA LEU A 8 6.79 -3.38 -4.72
C LEU A 8 7.48 -4.72 -4.46
N GLY A 9 6.67 -5.76 -4.25
CA GLY A 9 7.16 -7.08 -3.87
C GLY A 9 7.50 -7.22 -2.38
N SER A 10 7.35 -6.15 -1.58
CA SER A 10 7.46 -6.28 -0.12
C SER A 10 6.39 -7.23 0.41
N ILE A 11 6.78 -8.12 1.32
CA ILE A 11 5.88 -9.09 1.95
C ILE A 11 5.65 -8.66 3.40
N VAL A 12 4.40 -8.54 3.81
CA VAL A 12 3.99 -8.03 5.12
C VAL A 12 2.92 -8.90 5.77
N TYR A 13 2.81 -8.78 7.09
CA TYR A 13 1.60 -9.10 7.85
C TYR A 13 0.96 -7.81 8.31
N LEU A 14 -0.37 -7.76 8.24
CA LEU A 14 -1.18 -6.71 8.85
C LEU A 14 -1.53 -7.08 10.29
N GLU A 15 -1.85 -6.09 11.11
CA GLU A 15 -2.32 -6.30 12.48
C GLU A 15 -3.53 -7.27 12.51
N GLY A 16 -3.44 -8.32 13.35
CA GLY A 16 -4.46 -9.36 13.44
C GLY A 16 -4.55 -10.30 12.23
N GLY A 17 -3.74 -10.06 11.19
CA GLY A 17 -3.70 -10.85 9.97
C GLY A 17 -2.96 -12.17 10.15
N THR A 18 -3.54 -13.26 9.63
CA THR A 18 -2.89 -14.59 9.65
C THR A 18 -2.23 -14.97 8.32
N VAL A 19 -2.43 -14.15 7.29
CA VAL A 19 -1.93 -14.36 5.92
C VAL A 19 -0.91 -13.29 5.53
N LYS A 20 0.06 -13.68 4.70
CA LYS A 20 1.03 -12.73 4.13
C LYS A 20 0.40 -12.01 2.95
N LEU A 21 0.61 -10.70 2.90
CA LEU A 21 0.31 -9.89 1.72
C LEU A 21 1.60 -9.46 1.04
N MET A 22 1.59 -9.47 -0.29
CA MET A 22 2.63 -8.86 -1.12
C MET A 22 2.12 -7.52 -1.64
N VAL A 23 2.88 -6.44 -1.44
CA VAL A 23 2.60 -5.11 -1.98
C VAL A 23 2.76 -5.14 -3.50
N VAL A 24 1.71 -4.78 -4.23
CA VAL A 24 1.66 -4.74 -5.70
C VAL A 24 1.25 -3.38 -6.26
N GLY A 25 0.77 -2.46 -5.41
CA GLY A 25 0.44 -1.08 -5.78
C GLY A 25 0.64 -0.13 -4.61
N ARG A 26 0.77 1.16 -4.93
CA ARG A 26 0.95 2.25 -3.96
C ARG A 26 0.09 3.45 -4.35
N GLY A 27 -0.47 4.15 -3.35
CA GLY A 27 -1.30 5.35 -3.57
C GLY A 27 -2.57 5.09 -4.37
N ALA A 28 -3.22 3.94 -4.18
CA ALA A 28 -4.41 3.61 -4.96
C ALA A 28 -5.61 4.42 -4.50
N VAL A 29 -6.26 5.11 -5.45
CA VAL A 29 -7.51 5.85 -5.23
C VAL A 29 -8.69 4.93 -5.55
N LEU A 30 -9.64 4.86 -4.64
CA LEU A 30 -10.87 4.07 -4.74
C LEU A 30 -12.08 4.89 -4.28
N GLU A 31 -13.26 4.51 -4.75
CA GLU A 31 -14.52 5.11 -4.31
C GLU A 31 -15.05 4.36 -3.07
N GLN A 32 -15.25 5.08 -1.97
CA GLN A 32 -15.84 4.57 -0.74
C GLN A 32 -16.97 5.51 -0.31
N GLY A 33 -18.20 4.99 -0.25
CA GLY A 33 -19.37 5.78 0.18
C GLY A 33 -19.66 7.02 -0.68
N GLY A 34 -19.37 6.96 -1.99
CA GLY A 34 -19.57 8.08 -2.92
C GLY A 34 -18.51 9.18 -2.84
N THR A 35 -17.42 8.96 -2.10
CA THR A 35 -16.26 9.86 -2.04
C THR A 35 -15.00 9.09 -2.45
N ASN A 36 -14.07 9.77 -3.13
CA ASN A 36 -12.76 9.19 -3.40
C ASN A 36 -11.91 9.22 -2.14
N VAL A 37 -11.27 8.11 -1.84
CA VAL A 37 -10.24 7.98 -0.80
C VAL A 37 -9.01 7.31 -1.40
N TYR A 38 -7.83 7.51 -0.81
CA TYR A 38 -6.62 6.80 -1.23
C TYR A 38 -6.06 5.90 -0.13
N SER A 39 -5.44 4.79 -0.52
CA SER A 39 -4.72 3.89 0.38
C SER A 39 -3.23 3.92 0.09
N ASP A 40 -2.40 3.67 1.11
CA ASP A 40 -0.94 3.61 0.88
C ASP A 40 -0.56 2.43 -0.02
N TYR A 41 -1.23 1.29 0.15
CA TYR A 41 -0.88 0.04 -0.51
C TYR A 41 -2.08 -0.68 -1.11
N VAL A 42 -1.81 -1.34 -2.23
CA VAL A 42 -2.58 -2.47 -2.73
C VAL A 42 -1.75 -3.72 -2.52
N GLY A 43 -2.32 -4.74 -1.89
CA GLY A 43 -1.68 -6.03 -1.69
C GLY A 43 -2.50 -7.20 -2.19
N VAL A 44 -1.80 -8.31 -2.41
CA VAL A 44 -2.39 -9.59 -2.80
C VAL A 44 -1.87 -10.71 -1.89
N ILE A 45 -2.65 -11.77 -1.75
CA ILE A 45 -2.28 -12.91 -0.91
C ILE A 45 -1.02 -13.58 -1.48
N TYR A 46 0.03 -13.66 -0.68
CA TYR A 46 1.24 -14.41 -1.02
C TYR A 46 1.14 -15.87 -0.53
N PRO A 47 1.53 -16.89 -1.32
CA PRO A 47 2.11 -16.83 -2.68
C PRO A 47 1.08 -16.99 -3.81
N LYS A 48 -0.23 -16.90 -3.51
CA LYS A 48 -1.31 -17.11 -4.50
C LYS A 48 -1.25 -16.10 -5.64
N GLY A 49 -0.83 -14.87 -5.35
CA GLY A 49 -0.82 -13.76 -6.30
C GLY A 49 -2.19 -13.10 -6.43
N ILE A 50 -2.42 -12.41 -7.55
CA ILE A 50 -3.62 -11.61 -7.77
C ILE A 50 -4.83 -12.48 -8.13
N ASN A 51 -5.94 -12.24 -7.43
CA ASN A 51 -7.28 -12.54 -7.90
C ASN A 51 -7.94 -11.18 -8.17
N PRO A 52 -8.50 -10.91 -9.37
CA PRO A 52 -9.08 -9.60 -9.70
C PRO A 52 -10.10 -9.06 -8.69
N GLU A 53 -10.72 -9.93 -7.90
CA GLU A 53 -11.73 -9.58 -6.89
C GLU A 53 -11.14 -9.41 -5.47
N ASP A 54 -9.90 -9.87 -5.20
CA ASP A 54 -9.35 -9.98 -3.83
C ASP A 54 -8.19 -9.00 -3.53
N ALA A 55 -8.15 -7.84 -4.20
CA ALA A 55 -7.14 -6.83 -3.88
C ALA A 55 -7.39 -6.25 -2.47
N ALA A 56 -6.38 -6.30 -1.61
CA ALA A 56 -6.45 -5.72 -0.28
C ALA A 56 -5.89 -4.30 -0.31
N PHE A 57 -6.69 -3.32 0.09
CA PHE A 57 -6.26 -1.94 0.28
C PHE A 57 -5.94 -1.74 1.76
N PHE A 58 -4.75 -1.23 2.07
CA PHE A 58 -4.34 -1.01 3.46
C PHE A 58 -3.32 0.12 3.56
N ASN A 59 -3.15 0.63 4.76
CA ASN A 59 -2.23 1.71 5.04
C ASN A 59 -0.98 1.21 5.76
N HIS A 60 0.07 2.02 5.75
CA HIS A 60 1.33 1.69 6.39
C HIS A 60 1.21 1.51 7.90
N GLU A 61 0.30 2.25 8.55
CA GLU A 61 -0.01 2.06 9.97
C GLU A 61 -0.59 0.68 10.30
N SER A 62 -1.22 0.00 9.35
CA SER A 62 -1.80 -1.34 9.55
C SER A 62 -0.77 -2.47 9.49
N ILE A 63 0.49 -2.17 9.18
CA ILE A 63 1.54 -3.18 9.02
C ILE A 63 2.12 -3.55 10.39
N GLU A 64 1.84 -4.77 10.85
CA GLU A 64 2.43 -5.33 12.06
C GLU A 64 3.89 -5.76 11.83
N LYS A 65 4.15 -6.39 10.67
CA LYS A 65 5.47 -6.97 10.40
C LYS A 65 5.83 -6.95 8.92
N VAL A 66 7.03 -6.46 8.62
CA VAL A 66 7.67 -6.64 7.31
C VAL A 66 8.44 -7.96 7.32
N VAL A 67 8.02 -8.91 6.48
CA VAL A 67 8.65 -10.22 6.29
C VAL A 67 9.81 -10.13 5.30
N PHE A 68 9.61 -9.34 4.24
CA PHE A 68 10.60 -9.12 3.19
C PHE A 68 10.43 -7.70 2.65
N LYS A 69 11.53 -6.99 2.46
CA LYS A 69 11.52 -5.70 1.75
C LYS A 69 11.67 -5.97 0.26
N GLY A 70 10.78 -5.39 -0.53
CA GLY A 70 10.71 -5.51 -1.97
C GLY A 70 11.95 -4.99 -2.70
N PHE A 71 11.89 -5.06 -4.02
CA PHE A 71 12.98 -4.65 -4.89
C PHE A 71 13.15 -3.12 -4.89
N GLU A 72 14.39 -2.64 -4.83
CA GLU A 72 14.72 -1.20 -4.86
C GLU A 72 15.91 -0.99 -5.80
N ASP A 73 15.75 -0.06 -6.72
CA ASP A 73 16.76 0.42 -7.66
C ASP A 73 16.61 1.95 -7.85
N GLU A 74 17.28 2.50 -8.85
CA GLU A 74 17.20 3.93 -9.16
C GLU A 74 15.79 4.37 -9.58
N GLU A 75 15.01 3.50 -10.24
CA GLU A 75 13.62 3.79 -10.61
C GLU A 75 12.73 3.85 -9.37
N GLU A 76 12.92 2.96 -8.41
CA GLU A 76 12.22 2.98 -7.13
C GLU A 76 12.50 4.27 -6.33
N VAL A 77 13.77 4.70 -6.29
CA VAL A 77 14.15 5.97 -5.64
C VAL A 77 13.45 7.15 -6.30
N ARG A 78 13.50 7.23 -7.64
CA ARG A 78 12.84 8.30 -8.41
C ARG A 78 11.32 8.25 -8.27
N TYR A 79 10.72 7.06 -8.21
CA TYR A 79 9.29 6.91 -8.00
C TYR A 79 8.87 7.52 -6.67
N MET A 80 9.63 7.30 -5.60
CA MET A 80 9.33 7.87 -4.28
C MET A 80 9.41 9.41 -4.28
N GLU A 81 10.31 10.03 -5.04
CA GLU A 81 10.35 11.50 -5.18
C GLU A 81 9.07 12.04 -5.83
N VAL A 82 8.60 11.39 -6.90
CA VAL A 82 7.35 11.75 -7.58
C VAL A 82 6.14 11.48 -6.69
N TYR A 83 6.14 10.37 -5.97
CA TYR A 83 5.07 10.00 -5.04
C TYR A 83 4.91 11.02 -3.92
N GLU A 84 6.02 11.46 -3.30
CA GLU A 84 5.98 12.46 -2.23
C GLU A 84 5.45 13.81 -2.70
N ASP A 85 5.73 14.20 -3.94
CA ASP A 85 5.15 15.42 -4.53
C ASP A 85 3.65 15.24 -4.81
N TRP A 86 3.26 14.08 -5.34
CA TRP A 86 1.85 13.75 -5.55
C TRP A 86 1.05 13.75 -4.24
N GLU A 87 1.57 13.12 -3.18
CA GLU A 87 0.92 13.02 -1.86
C GLU A 87 0.73 14.42 -1.22
N LYS A 88 1.69 15.33 -1.36
CA LYS A 88 1.59 16.71 -0.84
C LYS A 88 0.51 17.56 -1.52
N ASN A 89 0.23 17.25 -2.79
CA ASN A 89 -0.73 17.99 -3.62
C ASN A 89 -2.10 17.29 -3.69
N LEU A 90 -2.30 16.23 -2.92
CA LEU A 90 -3.51 15.42 -2.96
C LEU A 90 -4.63 16.04 -2.12
N ASP A 91 -5.78 16.30 -2.75
CA ASP A 91 -7.02 16.77 -2.09
C ASP A 91 -8.01 15.61 -1.85
N ILE A 92 -7.46 14.41 -1.62
CA ILE A 92 -8.22 13.17 -1.41
C ILE A 92 -7.89 12.67 -0.02
N GLU A 93 -8.91 12.33 0.77
CA GLU A 93 -8.69 11.80 2.12
C GLU A 93 -8.06 10.40 2.09
N LYS A 94 -7.20 10.13 3.08
CA LYS A 94 -6.65 8.80 3.28
C LYS A 94 -7.76 7.87 3.78
N MET A 95 -7.82 6.66 3.20
CA MET A 95 -8.75 5.60 3.56
C MET A 95 -8.63 5.32 5.06
N LYS A 96 -9.76 5.35 5.76
CA LYS A 96 -9.80 4.98 7.18
C LYS A 96 -9.84 3.46 7.27
N VAL A 97 -8.92 2.90 8.04
CA VAL A 97 -8.94 1.48 8.39
C VAL A 97 -10.02 1.32 9.46
N GLU A 98 -11.01 0.45 9.21
CA GLU A 98 -11.99 0.09 10.24
C GLU A 98 -11.28 -0.75 11.32
N ASP A 99 -11.51 -0.40 12.59
CA ASP A 99 -10.96 -1.08 13.78
C ASP A 99 -11.44 -2.54 13.91
#